data_AF-A0A6N8Z504-F1
#
_entry.id   AF-A0A6N8Z504-F1
#
_cell.length_a   1.000
_cell.length_b   1.000
_cell.length_c   1.000
_cell.angle_alpha   90.00
_cell.angle_beta   90.00
_cell.angle_gamma   90.00
#
_symmetry.space_group_name_H-M   'P 1'
#
loop_
_entity.id
_entity.type
_entity.pdbx_description
1 polymer ?
#
loop_
_entity_poly.entity_id
_entity_poly.type
_entity_poly.pdbx_seq_one_letter_code
_entity_poly.pdbx_strand_id
1 'polypeptide(L)' 'MPEISQEALREVTQALEKYRQVVGDSQLRPNSQRTRYWQANAFVRWLRGEFDPGSKVELNGYPVRRGEQTPM' A
#
# COMPACT_ATOMS: atom_id res chain seq x y z
N MET A 1 0.37 13.45 11.81
CA MET A 1 0.93 12.15 11.39
C MET A 1 0.55 11.13 12.44
N PRO A 2 0.34 9.85 12.09
CA PRO A 2 -0.08 8.85 13.07
C PRO A 2 0.94 8.72 14.21
N GLU A 3 0.46 8.77 15.46
CA GLU A 3 1.26 8.62 16.67
C GLU A 3 1.44 7.14 17.01
N ILE A 4 2.23 6.42 16.20
CA ILE A 4 2.56 5.01 16.43
C ILE A 4 3.97 4.87 17.03
N SER A 5 4.14 3.96 17.99
CA SER A 5 5.46 3.66 18.55
C SER A 5 6.33 2.93 17.52
N GLN A 6 7.66 3.04 17.66
CA GLN A 6 8.61 2.35 16.78
C GLN A 6 8.50 0.82 16.89
N GLU A 7 8.17 0.31 18.08
CA GLU A 7 7.93 -1.11 18.30
C GLU A 7 6.70 -1.60 17.54
N ALA A 8 5.56 -0.93 17.68
CA ALA A 8 4.35 -1.26 16.94
C ALA A 8 4.55 -1.14 15.42
N LEU A 9 5.32 -0.13 14.98
CA LEU A 9 5.65 0.02 13.55
C LEU A 9 6.48 -1.16 13.02
N ARG A 10 7.43 -1.67 13.82
CA ARG A 10 8.23 -2.86 13.47
C ARG A 10 7.35 -4.10 13.38
N GLU A 11 6.46 -4.32 14.35
CA GLU A 11 5.53 -5.46 14.36
C GLU A 11 4.60 -5.45 13.15
N VAL A 12 3.99 -4.30 12.85
CA VAL A 12 3.09 -4.15 11.70
C VAL A 12 3.83 -4.35 10.38
N THR A 13 5.08 -3.88 10.27
CA THR A 13 5.92 -4.13 9.09
C THR A 13 6.19 -5.63 8.91
N GLN A 14 6.51 -6.35 9.99
CA GLN A 14 6.71 -7.81 9.91
C GLN A 14 5.40 -8.55 9.56
N ALA A 15 4.26 -8.09 10.09
CA ALA A 15 2.96 -8.63 9.75
C ALA A 15 2.61 -8.40 8.28
N LEU A 16 3.00 -7.27 7.68
CA LEU A 16 2.80 -6.98 6.26
C LEU A 16 3.54 -7.98 5.36
N GLU A 17 4.78 -8.35 5.70
CA GLU A 17 5.53 -9.37 4.93
C GLU A 17 4.88 -10.75 5.00
N LYS A 18 4.39 -11.15 6.19
CA LYS A 18 3.62 -12.40 6.34
C LYS A 18 2.31 -12.33 5.55
N TYR A 19 1.61 -11.21 5.61
CA TYR A 19 0.37 -10.98 4.87
C TYR A 19 0.60 -11.08 3.35
N ARG A 20 1.71 -10.53 2.84
CA ARG A 20 2.09 -10.65 1.43
C ARG A 20 2.21 -12.11 0.99
N GLN A 21 2.84 -12.96 1.80
CA GLN A 21 2.97 -14.39 1.51
C GLN A 21 1.59 -15.06 1.49
N VAL A 22 0.78 -14.87 2.54
CA VAL A 22 -0.58 -15.45 2.63
C VAL A 22 -1.47 -15.02 1.45
N VAL A 23 -1.38 -13.77 1.02
CA VAL A 23 -2.13 -13.29 -0.16
C VAL A 23 -1.59 -13.90 -1.44
N GLY A 24 -0.27 -14.03 -1.59
CA GLY A 24 0.37 -14.66 -2.75
C GLY A 24 -0.01 -16.13 -2.92
N ASP A 25 -0.12 -16.86 -1.81
CA ASP A 25 -0.46 -18.29 -1.78
C ASP A 25 -1.98 -18.54 -1.87
N SER A 26 -2.80 -17.49 -1.82
CA SER A 26 -4.26 -17.62 -1.90
C SER A 26 -4.75 -17.94 -3.30
N GLN A 27 -5.95 -18.53 -3.41
CA GLN A 27 -6.62 -18.79 -4.70
C GLN A 27 -7.25 -17.53 -5.33
N LEU A 28 -6.92 -16.34 -4.83
CA LEU A 28 -7.39 -15.08 -5.41
C LEU A 28 -6.80 -14.89 -6.81
N ARG A 29 -7.56 -14.21 -7.69
CA ARG A 29 -7.04 -13.76 -8.98
C ARG A 29 -5.82 -12.84 -8.75
N PRO A 30 -4.82 -12.83 -9.65
CA PRO A 30 -3.61 -12.02 -9.49
C PRO A 30 -3.90 -10.52 -9.25
N ASN A 31 -4.90 -9.96 -9.92
CA ASN A 31 -5.28 -8.56 -9.73
C ASN A 31 -5.87 -8.30 -8.33
N SER A 32 -6.61 -9.26 -7.79
CA SER A 32 -7.12 -9.20 -6.42
C SER A 32 -5.99 -9.31 -5.40
N GLN A 33 -5.02 -10.21 -5.61
CA GLN A 33 -3.82 -10.33 -4.77
C GLN A 33 -3.04 -9.00 -4.73
N ARG A 34 -2.77 -8.43 -5.91
CA ARG A 34 -2.11 -7.12 -6.05
C ARG A 34 -2.87 -6.01 -5.32
N THR A 35 -4.19 -5.97 -5.47
CA THR A 35 -5.05 -4.96 -4.81
C THR A 35 -4.97 -5.08 -3.29
N ARG A 36 -5.06 -6.30 -2.76
CA ARG A 36 -4.97 -6.56 -1.31
C ARG A 36 -3.62 -6.16 -0.73
N TYR A 37 -2.53 -6.58 -1.38
CA TYR A 37 -1.19 -6.19 -0.95
C TYR A 37 -0.99 -4.67 -1.01
N TRP A 38 -1.46 -4.03 -2.09
CA TRP A 38 -1.35 -2.58 -2.24
C TRP A 38 -2.10 -1.83 -1.14
N GLN A 39 -3.32 -2.26 -0.78
CA GLN A 39 -4.09 -1.63 0.30
C GLN A 39 -3.38 -1.77 1.65
N ALA A 40 -2.88 -2.96 1.98
CA ALA A 40 -2.14 -3.21 3.21
C ALA A 40 -0.84 -2.39 3.26
N ASN A 41 -0.09 -2.33 2.15
CA ASN A 41 1.12 -1.52 2.06
C ASN A 41 0.83 -0.02 2.19
N ALA A 42 -0.24 0.48 1.57
CA ALA A 42 -0.64 1.88 1.70
C ALA A 42 -0.95 2.26 3.16
N PHE A 43 -1.60 1.36 3.91
CA PHE A 43 -1.83 1.55 5.34
C PHE A 43 -0.52 1.63 6.13
N VAL A 44 0.43 0.72 5.91
CA VAL A 44 1.74 0.76 6.59
C VAL A 44 2.53 2.01 6.21
N ARG A 45 2.50 2.43 4.95
CA ARG A 45 3.13 3.69 4.51
C ARG A 45 2.49 4.90 5.18
N TRP A 46 1.18 4.90 5.40
CA TRP A 46 0.52 5.95 6.16
C TRP A 46 1.00 5.99 7.61
N LEU A 47 1.14 4.83 8.26
CA LEU A 47 1.73 4.74 9.61
C LEU A 47 3.16 5.28 9.70
N ARG A 48 3.93 5.22 8.60
CA ARG A 48 5.27 5.81 8.49
C ARG A 48 5.27 7.29 8.11
N GLY A 49 4.11 7.84 7.72
CA GLY A 49 4.04 9.18 7.16
C GLY A 49 4.47 9.31 5.71
N GLU A 50 4.69 8.20 5.02
CA GLU A 50 5.11 8.14 3.61
C GLU A 50 3.93 8.14 2.64
N PHE A 51 2.70 8.17 3.15
CA PHE A 51 1.47 8.13 2.37
C PHE A 51 0.35 8.90 3.07
N ASP A 52 -0.38 9.71 2.31
CA ASP A 52 -1.57 10.43 2.78
C ASP A 52 -2.84 9.83 2.13
N PRO A 53 -3.73 9.20 2.91
CA PRO A 53 -4.98 8.64 2.39
C PRO A 53 -5.86 9.70 1.71
N GLY A 54 -6.35 9.38 0.51
CA GLY A 54 -7.19 10.31 -0.26
C GLY A 54 -6.42 11.36 -1.06
N SER A 55 -5.10 11.48 -0.87
CA SER A 55 -4.28 12.33 -1.74
C SER A 55 -4.33 11.86 -3.20
N LYS A 56 -4.57 12.81 -4.10
CA LYS A 56 -4.50 12.59 -5.55
C LYS A 56 -3.02 12.59 -5.96
N VAL A 57 -2.62 11.62 -6.76
CA VAL A 57 -1.29 11.65 -7.38
C VAL A 57 -1.39 12.66 -8.52
N GLU A 58 -0.62 13.74 -8.43
CA GLU A 58 -0.51 14.72 -9.49
C GLU A 58 0.70 14.39 -10.37
N LEU A 59 0.51 14.42 -11.70
CA LEU A 59 1.61 14.42 -12.67
C LEU A 59 1.51 15.74 -13.43
N ASN A 60 2.55 16.58 -13.34
CA ASN A 60 2.58 17.92 -13.96
C ASN A 60 1.35 18.79 -13.61
N GLY A 61 0.83 18.69 -12.38
CA GLY A 61 -0.33 19.46 -11.91
C GLY A 61 -1.70 18.89 -12.31
N TYR A 62 -1.75 17.69 -12.91
CA TYR A 62 -3.00 17.02 -13.26
C TYR A 62 -3.25 15.78 -12.38
N PRO A 63 -4.48 15.58 -11.86
CA PRO A 63 -4.82 14.40 -11.09
C PRO A 63 -4.83 13.15 -11.97
N VAL A 64 -3.92 12.22 -11.74
CA VAL A 64 -3.82 10.98 -12.52
C VAL A 64 -4.65 9.89 -11.84
N ARG A 65 -5.49 9.18 -12.61
CA ARG A 65 -6.10 7.95 -12.13
C ARG A 65 -4.99 6.91 -12.00
N ARG A 66 -4.88 6.28 -10.82
CA ARG A 66 -3.75 5.43 -10.41
C ARG A 66 -3.55 4.14 -11.23
N GLY A 67 -4.20 4.01 -12.40
CA GLY A 67 -4.04 2.96 -13.41
C GLY A 67 -3.65 3.45 -14.82
N GLU A 68 -3.45 4.75 -15.04
CA GLU A 68 -3.11 5.33 -16.36
C GLU A 68 -1.59 5.58 -16.55
N GLN A 69 -0.75 5.13 -15.63
CA GLN A 69 0.71 5.13 -15.85
C GLN A 69 1.14 3.82 -16.52
N THR A 70 0.86 3.71 -17.82
CA THR A 70 1.71 2.95 -18.76
C THR A 70 1.57 3.55 -20.17
N PRO A 71 2.53 4.35 -20.65
CA PRO A 71 2.87 4.37 -22.06
C PRO A 71 3.99 3.36 -22.30
N MET A 72 3.66 2.36 -23.13
CA MET A 72 4.50 1.52 -24.01
C MET A 72 5.84 1.01 -23.46
#